data_AF-T1RTS0-F1
#
_entry.id   AF-T1RTS0-F1
#
_cell.length_a   1.000
_cell.length_b   1.000
_cell.length_c   1.000
_cell.angle_alpha   90.00
_cell.angle_beta   90.00
_cell.angle_gamma   90.00
#
_symmetry.space_group_name_H-M   'P 1'
#
loop_
_entity.id
_entity.type
_entity.pdbx_description
1 polymer ?
#
loop_
_entity_poly.entity_id
_entity_poly.type
_entity_poly.pdbx_seq_one_letter_code
_entity_poly.pdbx_strand_id
1 'polypeptide(L)'
;PDGDRIGPWCYTTDPEPRYESCDIPQCKDEVCITCNGEDYRGQMDHTVSGKECQRWDQQSPEVVIYQPKTYECKGLEENYCRNPDGSEAPWCFTS
;
A
#
# COMPACT_ATOMS: atom_id res chain seq x y z
N PRO A 1 5.84 -27.90 5.09
CA PRO A 1 4.64 -27.04 5.27
C PRO A 1 4.03 -27.29 6.66
N ASP A 2 4.81 -26.89 7.66
CA ASP A 2 4.67 -27.40 9.04
C ASP A 2 4.44 -26.25 10.04
N GLY A 3 4.11 -25.06 9.51
CA GLY A 3 4.00 -23.83 10.28
C GLY A 3 5.33 -23.42 10.92
N ASP A 4 6.44 -23.62 10.20
CA ASP A 4 7.78 -23.26 10.68
C ASP A 4 7.85 -21.76 11.03
N ARG A 5 8.42 -21.45 12.20
CA ARG A 5 8.53 -20.09 12.72
C ARG A 5 9.52 -19.22 11.95
N ILE A 6 10.42 -19.85 11.18
CA ILE A 6 11.45 -19.15 10.41
C ILE A 6 10.86 -18.57 9.11
N GLY A 7 9.80 -19.17 8.57
CA GLY A 7 9.10 -18.70 7.38
C GLY A 7 9.04 -19.74 6.26
N PRO A 8 8.67 -19.31 5.04
CA PRO A 8 8.56 -20.19 3.89
C PRO A 8 9.90 -20.81 3.53
N TRP A 9 9.89 -22.09 3.15
CA TRP A 9 11.08 -22.83 2.74
C TRP A 9 10.76 -23.75 1.55
N CYS A 10 11.78 -24.15 0.81
CA CYS A 10 11.66 -25.08 -0.32
C CYS A 10 12.75 -26.17 -0.29
N TYR A 11 12.52 -27.26 -1.02
CA TYR A 11 13.57 -28.25 -1.30
C TYR A 11 14.53 -27.67 -2.33
N THR A 12 15.83 -27.82 -2.09
CA THR A 12 16.86 -27.37 -3.02
C THR A 12 17.07 -28.41 -4.12
N THR A 13 17.71 -28.01 -5.22
CA THR A 13 18.18 -28.94 -6.25
C THR A 13 19.56 -29.52 -5.92
N ASP A 14 20.24 -28.95 -4.93
CA ASP A 14 21.56 -29.38 -4.50
C ASP A 14 21.49 -30.62 -3.60
N PRO A 15 22.50 -31.51 -3.64
CA PRO A 15 22.48 -32.73 -2.86
C PRO A 15 22.49 -32.47 -1.35
N GLU A 16 23.11 -31.38 -0.89
CA GLU A 16 23.01 -30.85 0.48
C GLU A 16 23.17 -29.32 0.48
N PRO A 17 22.36 -28.56 1.24
CA PRO A 17 21.32 -29.00 2.18
C PRO A 17 20.01 -29.36 1.46
N ARG A 18 19.25 -30.31 2.03
CA ARG A 18 17.99 -30.82 1.42
C ARG A 18 16.87 -29.76 1.32
N TYR A 19 16.85 -28.77 2.20
CA TYR A 19 15.85 -27.69 2.20
C TYR A 19 16.47 -26.39 2.70
N GLU A 20 15.97 -25.26 2.21
CA GLU A 20 16.42 -23.91 2.59
C GLU A 20 15.23 -22.94 2.73
N SER A 21 15.39 -21.93 3.59
CA SER A 21 14.42 -20.85 3.77
C SER A 21 14.45 -19.89 2.58
N CYS A 22 13.27 -19.43 2.16
CA CYS A 22 13.12 -18.45 1.11
C CYS A 22 13.17 -17.03 1.71
N ASP A 23 13.95 -16.14 1.09
CA ASP A 23 13.98 -14.71 1.41
C ASP A 23 12.77 -14.01 0.78
N ILE A 24 11.58 -14.30 1.31
CA ILE A 24 10.35 -13.64 0.90
C ILE A 24 10.25 -12.30 1.65
N PRO A 25 10.17 -11.16 0.95
CA PRO A 25 9.99 -9.88 1.60
C PRO A 25 8.71 -9.93 2.43
N GLN A 26 8.79 -9.44 3.66
CA GLN A 26 7.61 -9.24 4.49
C GLN A 26 6.67 -8.28 3.77
N CYS A 27 5.37 -8.56 3.83
CA CYS A 27 4.37 -7.63 3.33
C CYS A 27 4.61 -6.27 4.01
N LYS A 28 4.98 -5.27 3.22
CA LYS A 28 4.94 -3.90 3.68
C LYS A 28 3.46 -3.58 3.86
N ASP A 29 3.09 -3.29 5.10
CA ASP A 29 1.77 -2.87 5.53
C ASP A 29 0.77 -4.00 5.80
N GLU A 30 0.81 -4.52 7.02
CA GLU A 30 -0.40 -5.00 7.73
C GLU A 30 -1.32 -3.82 8.13
N VAL A 31 -1.33 -2.73 7.35
CA VAL A 31 -2.19 -1.58 7.61
C VAL A 31 -3.56 -1.90 7.04
N CYS A 32 -4.42 -2.46 7.90
CA CYS A 32 -5.80 -2.69 7.54
C CYS A 32 -6.58 -1.37 7.47
N ILE A 33 -7.58 -1.35 6.59
CA ILE A 33 -8.54 -0.26 6.54
C ILE A 33 -9.55 -0.51 7.67
N THR A 34 -9.65 0.44 8.60
CA THR A 34 -10.72 0.48 9.60
C THR A 34 -11.86 1.38 9.10
N CYS A 35 -13.11 0.94 9.31
CA CYS A 35 -14.30 1.65 8.82
C CYS A 35 -14.19 1.95 7.31
N ASN A 36 -14.30 3.23 6.92
CA ASN A 36 -14.15 3.72 5.56
C ASN A 36 -12.72 4.20 5.24
N GLY A 37 -11.75 4.04 6.15
CA GLY A 37 -10.34 4.33 5.89
C GLY A 37 -9.93 5.80 5.96
N GLU A 38 -10.65 6.66 6.68
CA GLU A 38 -10.20 8.04 6.94
C GLU A 38 -8.85 8.09 7.68
N ASP A 39 -8.60 7.11 8.55
CA ASP A 39 -7.34 6.95 9.28
C ASP A 39 -6.33 6.05 8.57
N TYR A 40 -6.63 5.60 7.33
CA TYR A 40 -5.71 4.78 6.56
C TYR A 40 -4.44 5.56 6.22
N ARG A 41 -3.28 5.00 6.57
CA ARG A 41 -1.95 5.59 6.32
C ARG A 41 -0.97 4.60 5.68
N GLY A 42 -1.47 3.55 5.04
CA GLY A 42 -0.63 2.61 4.28
C GLY A 42 -0.08 3.22 2.99
N GLN A 43 0.84 2.48 2.35
CA GLN A 43 1.59 2.91 1.15
C GLN A 43 0.95 2.46 -0.17
N MET A 44 -0.33 2.07 -0.18
CA MET A 44 -1.01 1.65 -1.41
C MET A 44 -1.12 2.83 -2.38
N ASP A 45 -0.50 2.72 -3.54
CA ASP A 45 -0.32 3.74 -4.58
C ASP A 45 -0.96 3.35 -5.93
N HIS A 46 -1.73 2.25 -5.94
CA HIS A 46 -2.47 1.78 -7.10
C HIS A 46 -3.96 1.61 -6.78
N THR A 47 -4.80 1.97 -7.74
CA THR A 47 -6.24 1.71 -7.69
C THR A 47 -6.56 0.22 -7.78
N VAL A 48 -7.81 -0.15 -7.48
CA VAL A 48 -8.33 -1.53 -7.65
C VAL A 48 -8.15 -2.05 -9.08
N SER A 49 -8.18 -1.16 -10.07
CA SER A 49 -7.97 -1.50 -11.49
C SER A 49 -6.49 -1.60 -11.89
N GLY A 50 -5.56 -1.34 -10.97
CA GLY A 50 -4.12 -1.34 -11.23
C GLY A 50 -3.57 -0.05 -11.84
N LYS A 51 -4.37 1.01 -11.97
CA LYS A 51 -3.87 2.33 -12.38
C LYS A 51 -3.07 2.97 -11.25
N GLU A 52 -1.92 3.55 -11.60
CA GLU A 52 -1.07 4.32 -10.69
C GLU A 52 -1.78 5.61 -10.25
N CYS A 53 -1.66 5.92 -8.96
CA CYS A 53 -2.20 7.13 -8.38
C CYS A 53 -1.35 8.36 -8.73
N GLN A 54 -2.02 9.49 -8.98
CA GLN A 54 -1.40 10.81 -9.09
C GLN A 54 -1.00 11.31 -7.69
N ARG A 55 0.16 11.98 -7.58
CA ARG A 55 0.62 12.58 -6.31
C ARG A 55 -0.32 13.72 -5.86
N TRP A 56 -0.59 13.77 -4.57
CA TRP A 56 -1.52 14.75 -3.97
C TRP A 56 -1.05 16.21 -4.09
N ASP A 57 0.26 16.43 -4.21
CA ASP A 57 0.86 17.75 -4.41
C ASP A 57 1.01 18.14 -5.90
N GLN A 58 0.66 17.24 -6.83
CA GLN A 58 0.76 17.47 -8.26
C GLN A 58 -0.56 18.02 -8.82
N GLN A 59 -0.50 19.14 -9.54
CA GLN A 59 -1.66 19.86 -10.08
C GLN A 59 -2.08 19.41 -11.50
N SER A 60 -1.50 18.33 -12.02
CA SER A 60 -1.72 17.85 -13.39
C SER A 60 -1.54 16.32 -13.45
N PRO A 61 -2.30 15.58 -14.26
CA PRO A 61 -3.34 16.04 -15.21
C PRO A 61 -4.64 16.52 -14.57
N GLU A 62 -5.02 16.01 -13.39
CA GLU A 62 -6.21 16.46 -12.67
C GLU A 62 -5.87 17.61 -11.70
N VAL A 63 -6.74 18.64 -11.66
CA VAL A 63 -6.60 19.76 -10.71
C VAL A 63 -7.07 19.31 -9.33
N VAL A 64 -6.11 19.05 -8.45
CA VAL A 64 -6.39 18.57 -7.09
C VAL A 64 -6.91 19.71 -6.21
N ILE A 65 -8.18 19.63 -5.78
CA ILE A 65 -8.80 20.54 -4.80
C ILE A 65 -8.35 20.27 -3.35
N TYR A 66 -7.80 19.09 -3.10
CA TYR A 66 -7.33 18.63 -1.78
C TYR A 66 -5.85 18.96 -1.58
N GLN A 67 -5.53 20.24 -1.39
CA GLN A 67 -4.15 20.67 -1.16
C GLN A 67 -3.65 20.17 0.21
N PRO A 68 -2.48 19.50 0.31
CA PRO A 68 -1.95 18.99 1.58
C PRO A 68 -1.83 20.06 2.67
N LYS A 69 -1.52 21.30 2.28
CA LYS A 69 -1.44 22.46 3.20
C LYS A 69 -2.77 22.82 3.86
N THR A 70 -3.90 22.58 3.18
CA THR A 70 -5.24 22.89 3.69
C THR A 70 -5.81 21.70 4.49
N TYR A 71 -5.35 20.49 4.20
CA TYR A 71 -5.81 19.23 4.78
C TYR A 71 -4.68 18.49 5.51
N GLU A 72 -3.91 19.21 6.34
CA GLU A 72 -2.70 18.69 7.00
C GLU A 72 -2.94 17.40 7.80
N CYS A 73 -4.10 17.29 8.48
CA CYS A 73 -4.46 16.09 9.25
C CYS A 73 -4.87 14.87 8.40
N LYS A 74 -5.08 15.04 7.09
CA LYS A 74 -5.54 13.96 6.20
C LYS A 74 -4.38 13.10 5.65
N GLY A 75 -3.13 13.46 5.95
CA GLY A 75 -1.96 12.64 5.59
C GLY A 75 -1.84 12.41 4.08
N LEU A 76 -2.11 13.43 3.28
CA LEU A 76 -2.06 13.43 1.82
C LEU A 76 -0.59 13.42 1.31
N GLU A 77 0.11 12.35 1.65
CA GLU A 77 1.53 12.12 1.34
C GLU A 77 1.68 11.35 0.03
N GLU A 78 2.69 11.71 -0.76
CA GLU A 78 3.02 11.04 -2.03
C GLU A 78 1.79 10.91 -2.94
N ASN A 79 1.54 9.71 -3.50
CA ASN A 79 0.36 9.33 -4.27
C ASN A 79 -0.45 8.23 -3.57
N TYR A 80 -0.33 8.08 -2.25
CA TYR A 80 -1.01 6.98 -1.56
C TYR A 80 -2.52 7.17 -1.50
N CYS A 81 -3.29 6.10 -1.58
CA CYS A 81 -4.74 6.12 -1.40
C CYS A 81 -5.10 6.72 -0.04
N ARG A 82 -6.01 7.70 -0.02
CA ARG A 82 -6.49 8.37 1.19
C ARG A 82 -7.98 8.63 1.10
N ASN A 83 -8.61 8.84 2.25
CA ASN A 83 -10.01 9.22 2.33
C ASN A 83 -10.14 10.57 3.07
N PRO A 84 -9.88 11.70 2.38
CA PRO A 84 -9.97 13.01 3.01
C PRO A 84 -11.41 13.50 3.22
N ASP A 85 -12.37 12.95 2.48
CA ASP A 85 -13.73 13.49 2.34
C ASP A 85 -14.82 12.64 2.98
N GLY A 86 -14.47 11.51 3.60
CA GLY A 86 -15.43 10.61 4.22
C GLY A 86 -16.15 9.72 3.20
N SER A 87 -15.55 9.50 2.03
CA SER A 87 -15.97 8.51 1.03
C SER A 87 -16.10 7.10 1.62
N GLU A 88 -16.64 6.16 0.87
CA GLU A 88 -16.82 4.78 1.34
C GLU A 88 -15.50 4.01 1.54
N ALA A 89 -14.42 4.42 0.86
CA ALA A 89 -13.09 3.82 0.95
C ALA A 89 -11.99 4.84 0.58
N PRO A 90 -10.71 4.56 0.93
CA PRO A 90 -9.57 5.32 0.42
C PRO A 90 -9.50 5.30 -1.11
N TRP A 91 -9.18 6.46 -1.69
CA TRP A 91 -9.12 6.67 -3.12
C TRP A 91 -7.92 7.56 -3.48
N CYS A 92 -7.65 7.70 -4.77
CA CYS A 92 -6.65 8.61 -5.31
C CYS A 92 -7.09 9.12 -6.69
N PHE A 93 -6.51 10.22 -7.15
CA PHE A 93 -6.63 10.63 -8.54
C PHE A 93 -5.78 9.72 -9.42
N THR A 94 -6.15 9.52 -10.68
CA THR A 94 -5.33 8.79 -11.67
C THR A 94 -4.94 9.73 -12.78
N SER A 95 -3.73 9.59 -13.33
CA SER A 95 -3.32 10.29 -14.54
C SER A 95 -3.96 9.76 -15.81
#